data_AF-A0A8H7KFT9-F1
#
_entry.id   AF-A0A8H7KFT9-F1
#
_cell.length_a   1.000
_cell.length_b   1.000
_cell.length_c   1.000
_cell.angle_alpha   90.00
_cell.angle_beta   90.00
_cell.angle_gamma   90.00
#
_symmetry.space_group_name_H-M   'P 1'
#
loop_
_entity.id
_entity.type
_entity.pdbx_description
1 polymer ?
#
loop_
_entity_poly.entity_id
_entity_poly.type
_entity_poly.pdbx_seq_one_letter_code
_entity_poly.pdbx_strand_id
1 'polypeptide(L)'
;MAYEGGINYIEPDFGATHWEELLSPWSSEGPAPSRQGHGAHPPALVAKVWDYTAEHIADSQGHFIVLDSPKKSKHLATKCVILGQPRSRRVKQKRYVLIVTATTEKDGNGKAVYHRAGAGVIPAECITGGEDNVTIW
;
A
#
# COMPACT_ATOMS: atom_id res chain seq x y z
N MET A 1 -23.28 3.12 -19.57
CA MET A 1 -21.87 3.12 -19.14
C MET A 1 -21.73 2.07 -18.04
N ALA A 2 -21.72 0.80 -18.43
CA ALA A 2 -21.49 -0.28 -17.49
C ALA A 2 -19.98 -0.34 -17.25
N TYR A 3 -19.54 -0.05 -16.03
CA TYR A 3 -18.20 -0.42 -15.61
C TYR A 3 -18.20 -1.95 -15.45
N GLU A 4 -18.07 -2.67 -16.56
CA GLU A 4 -17.78 -4.09 -16.52
C GLU A 4 -16.36 -4.28 -15.98
N GLY A 5 -16.25 -4.94 -14.83
CA GLY A 5 -15.00 -5.26 -14.18
C GLY A 5 -14.73 -4.40 -12.96
N GLY A 6 -15.11 -4.90 -11.79
CA GLY A 6 -14.46 -4.47 -10.56
C GLY A 6 -12.96 -4.71 -10.71
N ILE A 7 -12.13 -3.73 -10.33
CA ILE A 7 -10.68 -3.92 -10.37
C ILE A 7 -10.32 -4.85 -9.21
N ASN A 8 -10.18 -6.15 -9.51
CA ASN A 8 -9.72 -7.15 -8.54
C ASN A 8 -8.20 -6.98 -8.36
N TYR A 9 -7.83 -6.12 -7.42
CA TYR A 9 -6.44 -5.85 -7.08
C TYR A 9 -5.80 -6.97 -6.25
N ILE A 10 -6.52 -7.49 -5.26
CA ILE A 10 -6.10 -8.59 -4.40
C ILE A 10 -7.34 -9.40 -4.01
N GLU A 11 -7.17 -10.71 -3.87
CA GLU A 11 -8.23 -11.62 -3.42
C GLU A 11 -7.72 -12.36 -2.17
N PRO A 12 -7.82 -11.73 -0.99
CA PRO A 12 -7.44 -12.37 0.27
C PRO A 12 -8.49 -13.40 0.71
N ASP A 13 -8.02 -14.54 1.22
CA ASP A 13 -8.91 -15.56 1.75
C ASP A 13 -9.66 -15.05 2.99
N PHE A 14 -10.99 -15.09 2.94
CA PHE A 14 -11.84 -14.63 4.03
C PHE A 14 -11.57 -15.41 5.32
N GLY A 15 -11.36 -14.70 6.43
CA GLY A 15 -11.07 -15.30 7.74
C GLY A 15 -9.68 -15.96 7.88
N ALA A 16 -8.90 -16.02 6.80
CA ALA A 16 -7.57 -16.63 6.78
C ALA A 16 -6.45 -15.60 6.59
N THR A 17 -6.77 -14.31 6.63
CA THR A 17 -5.79 -13.22 6.53
C THR A 17 -5.61 -12.54 7.88
N HIS A 18 -4.35 -12.42 8.31
CA HIS A 18 -3.93 -11.57 9.42
C HIS A 18 -3.61 -10.19 8.85
N TRP A 19 -4.40 -9.18 9.22
CA TRP A 19 -4.23 -7.80 8.79
C TRP A 19 -3.21 -7.09 9.67
N GLU A 20 -2.36 -6.26 9.05
CA GLU A 20 -1.46 -5.37 9.77
C GLU A 20 -2.24 -4.15 10.29
N GLU A 21 -1.79 -3.56 11.39
CA GLU A 21 -2.39 -2.34 11.93
C GLU A 21 -2.05 -1.14 11.04
N LEU A 22 -3.08 -0.41 10.62
CA LEU A 22 -2.98 0.82 9.82
C LEU A 22 -3.76 1.91 10.53
N LEU A 23 -3.20 3.12 10.59
CA LEU A 23 -3.90 4.26 11.16
C LEU A 23 -4.82 4.86 10.09
N SER A 24 -6.11 4.62 10.28
CA SER A 24 -7.17 5.15 9.44
C SER A 24 -7.30 6.67 9.59
N PRO A 25 -7.62 7.42 8.52
CA PRO A 25 -7.99 8.84 8.64
C PRO A 25 -9.23 9.09 9.51
N TRP A 26 -9.98 8.03 9.82
CA TRP A 26 -11.17 8.10 10.66
C TRP A 26 -10.98 7.49 12.06
N SER A 27 -9.78 7.00 12.40
CA SER A 27 -9.52 6.57 13.78
C SER A 27 -9.31 7.79 14.68
N SER A 28 -9.67 7.67 15.95
CA SER A 28 -9.41 8.71 16.97
C SER A 28 -7.93 8.94 17.22
N GLU A 29 -7.09 7.99 16.82
CA GLU A 29 -5.63 8.02 16.93
C GLU A 29 -4.93 8.46 15.63
N GLY A 30 -5.69 8.57 14.53
CA GLY A 30 -5.19 9.09 13.26
C GLY A 30 -5.01 10.60 13.29
N PRO A 31 -4.28 11.18 12.33
CA PRO A 31 -4.24 12.63 12.16
C PRO A 31 -5.68 13.11 11.97
N ALA A 32 -6.21 13.81 12.98
CA ALA A 32 -7.62 14.17 13.01
C ALA A 32 -8.00 14.85 11.69
N PRO A 33 -9.07 14.41 11.00
CA PRO A 33 -9.56 15.12 9.83
C PRO A 33 -9.92 16.52 10.32
N SER A 34 -9.11 17.50 9.94
CA SER A 34 -9.33 18.88 10.37
C SER A 34 -10.76 19.27 10.01
N ARG A 35 -11.57 19.51 11.05
CA ARG A 35 -12.97 19.89 10.91
C ARG A 35 -13.04 21.10 9.99
N GLN A 36 -13.75 20.95 8.88
CA GLN A 36 -14.32 22.00 8.03
C GLN A 36 -13.61 23.37 8.11
N GLY A 37 -12.62 23.56 7.25
CA GLY A 37 -12.08 24.87 6.89
C GLY A 37 -11.47 24.73 5.51
N HIS A 38 -11.61 25.74 4.65
CA HIS A 38 -11.15 25.79 3.25
C HIS A 38 -9.60 25.74 3.11
N GLY A 39 -9.00 24.65 3.58
CA GLY A 39 -7.57 24.37 3.66
C GLY A 39 -7.23 23.06 4.39
N ALA A 40 -8.23 22.22 4.70
CA ALA A 40 -8.05 20.93 5.36
C ALA A 40 -7.33 19.93 4.46
N HIS A 41 -6.23 19.34 4.96
CA HIS A 41 -5.55 18.23 4.28
C HIS A 41 -6.54 17.09 3.98
N PRO A 42 -6.44 16.44 2.81
CA PRO A 42 -7.30 15.31 2.48
C PRO A 42 -7.13 14.19 3.52
N PRO A 43 -8.18 13.37 3.75
CA PRO A 43 -8.08 12.23 4.65
C PRO A 43 -6.93 11.31 4.22
N ALA A 44 -5.98 11.08 5.12
CA ALA A 44 -4.75 10.35 4.84
C ALA A 44 -4.62 9.09 5.71
N LEU A 45 -4.14 8.01 5.11
CA LEU A 45 -3.74 6.79 5.82
C LEU A 45 -2.32 6.96 6.34
N VAL A 46 -2.06 6.55 7.59
CA VAL A 46 -0.70 6.51 8.14
C VAL A 46 -0.27 5.06 8.31
N ALA A 47 0.86 4.71 7.70
CA ALA A 47 1.37 3.35 7.72
C ALA A 47 2.89 3.30 7.64
N LYS A 48 3.43 2.09 7.77
CA LYS A 48 4.82 1.79 7.44
C LYS A 48 4.94 1.46 5.95
N VAL A 49 5.87 2.13 5.27
CA VAL A 49 6.24 1.79 3.89
C VAL A 49 7.52 0.97 3.88
N TRP A 50 7.66 0.12 2.89
CA TRP A 50 8.78 -0.79 2.72
C TRP A 50 9.35 -0.72 1.31
N ASP A 51 10.67 -0.84 1.21
CA ASP A 51 11.36 -1.10 -0.04
C ASP A 51 11.13 -2.56 -0.44
N TYR A 52 11.01 -2.79 -1.76
CA TYR A 52 10.86 -4.13 -2.29
C TYR A 52 11.60 -4.32 -3.61
N THR A 53 11.99 -5.57 -3.90
CA THR A 53 12.61 -5.94 -5.17
C THR A 53 11.58 -6.52 -6.13
N ALA A 54 11.42 -5.88 -7.30
CA ALA A 54 10.42 -6.29 -8.29
C ALA A 54 10.88 -7.41 -9.23
N GLU A 55 12.19 -7.69 -9.27
CA GLU A 55 12.83 -8.59 -10.24
C GLU A 55 12.34 -10.04 -10.18
N HIS A 56 11.66 -10.44 -9.11
CA HIS A 56 11.19 -11.83 -8.90
C HIS A 56 9.66 -11.99 -8.83
N ILE A 57 8.90 -10.90 -9.01
CA ILE A 57 7.45 -10.92 -8.77
C ILE A 57 6.66 -11.46 -9.96
N ALA A 58 7.16 -11.28 -11.20
CA ALA A 58 6.42 -11.64 -12.41
C ALA A 58 6.36 -13.15 -12.69
N ASP A 59 7.31 -13.94 -12.18
CA ASP A 59 7.52 -15.34 -12.59
C ASP A 59 7.11 -16.38 -11.54
N SER A 60 6.48 -15.98 -10.43
CA SER A 60 6.17 -16.88 -9.30
C SER A 60 4.67 -17.09 -9.10
N GLN A 61 4.27 -18.36 -8.90
CA GLN A 61 2.87 -18.79 -8.85
C GLN A 61 2.06 -18.07 -7.77
N GLY A 62 1.25 -17.10 -8.21
CA GLY A 62 0.33 -16.33 -7.37
C GLY A 62 0.97 -15.19 -6.57
N HIS A 63 2.06 -14.63 -7.10
CA HIS A 63 2.56 -13.30 -6.76
C HIS A 63 2.38 -12.40 -7.98
N PHE A 64 1.96 -11.16 -7.76
CA PHE A 64 1.69 -10.22 -8.83
C PHE A 64 1.59 -8.80 -8.28
N ILE A 65 1.84 -7.81 -9.14
CA ILE A 65 1.55 -6.40 -8.86
C ILE A 65 0.69 -5.87 -10.00
N VAL A 66 -0.44 -5.25 -9.65
CA VAL A 66 -1.28 -4.49 -10.57
C VAL A 66 -1.07 -3.00 -10.29
N LEU A 67 -0.56 -2.28 -11.29
CA LEU A 67 -0.34 -0.84 -11.19
C LEU A 67 -1.56 -0.08 -11.72
N ASP A 68 -1.98 0.96 -11.02
CA ASP A 68 -3.11 1.83 -11.39
C ASP A 68 -2.87 2.52 -12.74
N SER A 69 -1.60 2.81 -13.06
CA SER A 69 -1.20 3.46 -14.31
C SER A 69 0.13 2.88 -14.81
N PRO A 70 0.10 1.73 -15.52
CA PRO A 70 1.29 0.97 -15.91
C PRO A 70 2.36 1.75 -16.69
N LYS A 71 1.97 2.84 -17.36
CA LYS A 71 2.90 3.71 -18.12
C LYS A 71 3.62 4.75 -17.25
N LYS A 72 3.03 5.19 -16.14
CA LYS A 72 3.59 6.24 -15.27
C LYS A 72 4.43 5.64 -14.13
N SER A 73 4.01 4.50 -13.60
CA SER A 73 4.64 3.87 -12.44
C SER A 73 5.96 3.13 -12.76
N LYS A 74 6.16 2.67 -14.00
CA LYS A 74 7.42 2.01 -14.43
C LYS A 74 8.67 2.89 -14.31
N HIS A 75 8.51 4.21 -14.19
CA HIS A 75 9.60 5.17 -14.13
C HIS A 75 9.78 5.81 -12.74
N LEU A 76 8.95 5.45 -11.76
CA LEU A 76 9.01 6.03 -10.41
C LEU A 76 9.54 4.99 -9.42
N ALA A 77 10.40 5.43 -8.50
CA ALA A 77 10.77 4.63 -7.35
C ALA A 77 9.50 4.33 -6.55
N THR A 78 9.17 3.04 -6.43
CA THR A 78 7.96 2.56 -5.77
C THR A 78 8.35 1.89 -4.45
N LYS A 79 7.50 2.07 -3.44
CA LYS A 79 7.54 1.36 -2.16
C LYS A 79 6.25 0.58 -1.99
N CYS A 80 6.16 -0.25 -0.96
CA CYS A 80 4.95 -0.99 -0.65
C CYS A 80 4.52 -0.81 0.80
N VAL A 81 3.22 -0.86 1.06
CA VAL A 81 2.63 -0.94 2.40
C VAL A 81 2.11 -2.35 2.57
N ILE A 82 2.49 -3.02 3.65
CA ILE A 82 1.97 -4.36 3.95
C ILE A 82 0.58 -4.18 4.56
N LEU A 83 -0.44 -4.74 3.89
CA LEU A 83 -1.82 -4.74 4.37
C LEU A 83 -2.07 -5.95 5.27
N GLY A 84 -1.45 -7.09 4.93
CA GLY A 84 -1.66 -8.32 5.67
C GLY A 84 -0.90 -9.50 5.10
N GLN A 85 -1.06 -10.63 5.77
CA GLN A 85 -0.46 -11.91 5.42
C GLN A 85 -1.42 -13.07 5.69
N PRO A 86 -1.34 -14.19 4.95
CA PRO A 86 -2.08 -15.39 5.29
C PRO A 86 -1.73 -15.88 6.70
N ARG A 87 -2.75 -16.28 7.46
CA ARG A 87 -2.64 -16.84 8.82
C ARG A 87 -1.95 -18.21 8.84
N SER A 88 -2.04 -18.94 7.73
CA SER A 88 -1.43 -20.26 7.59
C SER A 88 0.07 -20.15 7.30
N ARG A 89 0.89 -20.69 8.21
CA ARG A 89 2.35 -20.83 8.02
C ARG A 89 2.75 -21.71 6.82
N ARG A 90 1.82 -22.46 6.23
CA ARG A 90 2.07 -23.34 5.08
C ARG A 90 2.07 -22.59 3.74
N VAL A 91 1.37 -21.45 3.67
CA VAL A 91 1.44 -20.56 2.50
C VAL A 91 2.72 -19.77 2.67
N LYS A 92 3.81 -20.26 2.08
CA LYS A 92 5.10 -19.57 2.11
C LYS A 92 4.90 -18.12 1.68
N GLN A 93 5.09 -17.21 2.65
CA GLN A 93 5.61 -15.87 2.45
C GLN A 93 4.79 -14.92 1.54
N LYS A 94 3.49 -15.10 1.34
CA LYS A 94 2.69 -14.10 0.60
C LYS A 94 2.37 -12.89 1.49
N ARG A 95 2.58 -11.68 0.98
CA ARG A 95 2.17 -10.42 1.59
C ARG A 95 1.22 -9.69 0.67
N TYR A 96 0.04 -9.36 1.17
CA TYR A 96 -0.86 -8.44 0.48
C TYR A 96 -0.33 -7.04 0.66
N VAL A 97 -0.12 -6.32 -0.43
CA VAL A 97 0.54 -5.01 -0.42
C VAL A 97 -0.21 -3.97 -1.23
N LEU A 98 -0.12 -2.73 -0.76
CA LEU A 98 -0.43 -1.53 -1.53
C LEU A 98 0.88 -0.98 -2.09
N ILE A 99 0.96 -0.73 -3.39
CA ILE A 99 2.13 -0.08 -4.01
C ILE A 99 1.93 1.43 -3.96
N VAL A 100 2.96 2.13 -3.52
CA VAL A 100 2.94 3.59 -3.36
C VAL A 100 4.16 4.24 -4.02
N THR A 101 3.99 5.49 -4.44
CA THR A 101 5.08 6.32 -4.99
C THR A 101 5.23 7.57 -4.16
N ALA A 102 6.47 7.94 -3.86
CA ALA A 102 6.76 9.21 -3.19
C ALA A 102 6.34 10.38 -4.10
N THR A 103 5.73 11.39 -3.49
CA THR A 103 5.45 12.66 -4.14
C THR A 103 6.56 13.66 -3.83
N THR A 104 6.54 14.81 -4.50
CA THR A 104 7.38 15.95 -4.13
C THR A 104 6.88 16.66 -2.87
N GLU A 105 5.71 16.29 -2.37
CA GLU A 105 5.06 16.91 -1.23
C GLU A 105 5.58 16.34 0.08
N LYS A 106 5.52 17.17 1.12
CA LYS A 106 5.87 16.79 2.49
C LYS A 106 4.71 17.10 3.41
N ASP A 107 4.53 16.26 4.42
CA ASP A 107 3.54 16.50 5.46
C ASP A 107 4.00 17.63 6.41
N GLY A 108 3.14 17.99 7.36
CA GLY A 108 3.44 19.03 8.36
C GLY A 108 4.67 18.75 9.23
N ASN A 109 5.17 17.52 9.25
CA ASN A 109 6.37 17.10 9.97
C ASN A 109 7.60 16.99 9.05
N GLY A 110 7.46 17.37 7.77
CA GLY A 110 8.53 17.30 6.79
C GLY A 110 8.81 15.90 6.23
N LYS A 111 7.97 14.90 6.52
CA LYS A 111 8.09 13.55 5.95
C LYS A 111 7.50 13.50 4.54
N ALA A 112 8.00 12.59 3.71
CA ALA A 112 7.49 12.39 2.36
C ALA A 112 6.02 11.92 2.40
N VAL A 113 5.20 12.50 1.52
CA VAL A 113 3.83 12.04 1.27
C VAL A 113 3.84 11.06 0.11
N TYR A 114 3.12 9.96 0.24
CA TYR A 114 3.05 8.89 -0.75
C TYR A 114 1.65 8.80 -1.37
N HIS A 115 1.56 8.51 -2.66
CA HIS A 115 0.30 8.23 -3.35
C HIS A 115 0.18 6.76 -3.70
N ARG A 116 -1.05 6.23 -3.69
CA ARG A 116 -1.32 4.90 -4.24
C ARG A 116 -0.95 4.85 -5.73
N ALA A 117 -0.18 3.82 -6.08
CA ALA A 117 0.25 3.53 -7.44
C ALA A 117 -0.18 2.12 -7.93
N GLY A 118 -0.69 1.28 -7.02
CA GLY A 118 -1.17 -0.06 -7.35
C GLY A 118 -1.37 -0.91 -6.10
N ALA A 119 -1.54 -2.22 -6.30
CA ALA A 119 -1.64 -3.20 -5.23
C ALA A 119 -1.27 -4.59 -5.76
N GLY A 120 -1.05 -5.55 -4.86
CA GLY A 120 -0.76 -6.91 -5.28
C GLY A 120 -0.36 -7.84 -4.14
N VAL A 121 0.28 -8.94 -4.53
CA VAL A 121 0.79 -9.97 -3.64
C VAL A 121 2.27 -10.19 -3.94
N ILE A 122 3.13 -9.99 -2.94
CA ILE A 122 4.58 -10.17 -3.10
C ILE A 122 5.12 -11.21 -2.13
N PRO A 123 6.23 -11.89 -2.46
CA PRO A 123 6.95 -12.72 -1.50
C PRO A 123 7.54 -11.86 -0.37
N ALA A 124 7.52 -12.36 0.87
CA ALA A 124 8.09 -11.68 2.02
C ALA A 124 9.60 -11.49 1.90
N GLU A 125 10.28 -12.37 1.16
CA GLU A 125 11.72 -12.29 0.87
C GLU A 125 12.08 -11.09 -0.02
N CYS A 126 11.11 -10.57 -0.77
CA CYS A 126 11.30 -9.39 -1.61
C CYS A 126 11.27 -8.08 -0.82
N ILE A 127 11.01 -8.11 0.49
CA ILE A 127 10.87 -6.92 1.35
C ILE A 127 12.16 -6.73 2.15
N THR A 128 12.81 -5.57 2.01
CA THR A 128 14.22 -5.41 2.45
C THR A 128 14.46 -4.31 3.50
N GLY A 129 13.59 -3.30 3.60
CA GLY A 129 13.72 -2.19 4.57
C GLY A 129 12.47 -1.33 4.61
N GLY A 130 12.30 -0.45 5.62
CA GLY A 130 11.08 0.36 5.71
C GLY A 130 11.17 1.61 6.58
N GLU A 131 10.22 2.51 6.37
CA GLU A 131 10.06 3.80 7.04
C GLU A 131 8.71 3.82 7.80
N ASP A 132 8.76 4.17 9.09
CA ASP A 132 7.58 4.16 9.95
C ASP A 132 6.79 5.48 9.90
N ASN A 133 5.48 5.36 10.07
CA ASN A 133 4.54 6.48 10.22
C ASN A 133 4.65 7.50 9.09
N VAL A 134 4.49 7.04 7.85
CA VAL A 134 4.42 7.90 6.66
C VAL A 134 2.97 8.14 6.25
N THR A 135 2.74 9.30 5.65
CA THR A 135 1.42 9.75 5.21
C THR A 135 1.16 9.26 3.78
N ILE A 136 0.02 8.59 3.58
CA ILE A 136 -0.42 8.04 2.29
C ILE A 136 -1.76 8.65 1.91
N TRP A 137 -1.83 9.23 0.71
CA TRP A 137 -3.04 9.79 0.09
C TRP A 137 -3.56 8.91 -1.05
#